data_AF-A0AAJ0GAQ5-F1
#
_entry.id   AF-A0AAJ0GAQ5-F1
#
_cell.length_a   1.000
_cell.length_b   1.000
_cell.length_c   1.000
_cell.angle_alpha   90.00
_cell.angle_beta   90.00
_cell.angle_gamma   90.00
#
_symmetry.space_group_name_H-M   'P 1'
#
loop_
_entity.id
_entity.type
_entity.pdbx_description
1 polymer ?
#
loop_
_entity_poly.entity_id
_entity_poly.type
_entity_poly.pdbx_seq_one_letter_code
_entity_poly.pdbx_strand_id
1 'polypeptide(L)'
;MTDSKLTINDVKSKEEHLQILETGWELGGFCFIFETFADVITSQESNDVAADFVREKIRTVVKDKKTAEKLVPDYALFGKRPPLGHHYFEIFNKPNVNLVDIKNNAIQEITEQGLRLENGEEHEFDMIIYALGFDAATGALTTMDVRANEEMSLGEHWKQQLETYLAICVEDYPDMFMLSGPHTPFGNLPVILDATADWVGKIIGAMEKKGYGTCEPTHEAQAEWCKLLHGDDSKPTILPRPPVQLFWFGGVTPYLNLLKKEVDNNFPGLKMM
;
A
#
# COMPACT_ATOMS: atom_id res chain seq x y z
N MET A 1 -2.14 8.49 -24.70
CA MET A 1 -1.54 8.68 -23.38
C MET A 1 -1.17 10.14 -23.26
N THR A 2 -1.80 10.82 -22.32
CA THR A 2 -1.47 12.19 -21.92
C THR A 2 -0.01 12.23 -21.44
N ASP A 3 0.64 13.40 -21.53
CA ASP A 3 1.98 13.56 -20.98
C ASP A 3 1.96 13.29 -19.47
N SER A 4 2.67 12.25 -19.01
CA SER A 4 2.78 11.86 -17.59
C SER A 4 3.38 12.93 -16.67
N LYS A 5 3.78 14.09 -17.22
CA LYS A 5 4.30 15.24 -16.50
C LYS A 5 3.29 16.39 -16.37
N LEU A 6 2.14 16.28 -17.03
CA LEU A 6 1.10 17.30 -17.01
C LEU A 6 0.57 17.48 -15.59
N THR A 7 0.58 18.70 -15.07
CA THR A 7 -0.06 19.04 -13.78
C THR A 7 -1.43 19.66 -14.01
N ILE A 8 -2.27 19.69 -12.97
CA ILE A 8 -3.60 20.31 -13.09
C ILE A 8 -3.52 21.79 -13.53
N ASN A 9 -2.46 22.50 -13.13
CA ASN A 9 -2.28 23.93 -13.40
C ASN A 9 -1.74 24.23 -14.81
N ASP A 10 -1.20 23.23 -15.51
CA ASP A 10 -0.77 23.37 -16.91
C ASP A 10 -1.98 23.47 -17.86
N VAL A 11 -3.12 22.94 -17.44
CA VAL A 11 -4.38 22.96 -18.19
C VAL A 11 -5.28 24.08 -17.65
N LYS A 12 -5.72 24.98 -18.53
CA LYS A 12 -6.50 26.17 -18.12
C LYS A 12 -8.01 25.97 -18.23
N SER A 13 -8.44 24.94 -18.93
CA SER A 13 -9.85 24.68 -19.25
C SER A 13 -10.42 23.57 -18.37
N LYS A 14 -11.54 23.86 -17.71
CA LYS A 14 -12.29 22.84 -16.95
C LYS A 14 -12.81 21.72 -17.85
N GLU A 15 -13.24 22.03 -19.07
CA GLU A 15 -13.64 21.02 -20.06
C GLU A 15 -12.49 20.06 -20.37
N GLU A 16 -11.26 20.57 -20.48
CA GLU A 16 -10.09 19.76 -20.78
C GLU A 16 -9.69 18.90 -19.56
N HIS A 17 -9.83 19.42 -18.32
CA HIS A 17 -9.70 18.60 -17.12
C HIS A 17 -10.66 17.41 -17.14
N LEU A 18 -11.93 17.66 -17.46
CA LEU A 18 -12.94 16.62 -17.52
C LEU A 18 -12.62 15.58 -18.60
N GLN A 19 -12.14 16.00 -19.78
CA GLN A 19 -11.75 15.06 -20.85
C GLN A 19 -10.58 14.16 -20.45
N ILE A 20 -9.57 14.72 -19.76
CA ILE A 20 -8.42 13.96 -19.25
C ILE A 20 -8.89 12.94 -18.20
N LEU A 21 -9.70 13.37 -17.23
CA LEU A 21 -10.22 12.50 -16.18
C LEU A 21 -11.18 11.43 -16.73
N GLU A 22 -12.01 11.75 -17.71
CA GLU A 22 -12.88 10.79 -18.41
C GLU A 22 -12.04 9.73 -19.12
N THR A 23 -10.98 10.13 -19.81
CA THR A 23 -10.06 9.20 -20.45
C THR A 23 -9.40 8.28 -19.41
N GLY A 24 -8.95 8.85 -18.29
CA GLY A 24 -8.39 8.07 -17.18
C GLY A 24 -9.41 7.10 -16.57
N TRP A 25 -10.68 7.50 -16.48
CA TRP A 25 -11.76 6.69 -15.92
C TRP A 25 -12.03 5.46 -16.78
N GLU A 26 -12.06 5.64 -18.11
CA GLU A 26 -12.23 4.54 -19.07
C GLU A 26 -11.02 3.60 -19.13
N LEU A 27 -9.80 4.12 -18.95
CA LEU A 27 -8.60 3.28 -18.79
C LEU A 27 -8.62 2.51 -17.45
N GLY A 28 -9.15 3.15 -16.41
CA GLY A 28 -9.29 2.61 -15.07
C GLY A 28 -7.95 2.41 -14.34
N GLY A 29 -8.03 1.76 -13.18
CA GLY A 29 -6.83 1.33 -12.48
C GLY A 29 -5.95 2.45 -11.96
N PHE A 30 -4.65 2.14 -11.90
CA PHE A 30 -3.62 3.11 -11.54
C PHE A 30 -3.41 4.18 -12.61
N CYS A 31 -3.87 3.97 -13.85
CA CYS A 31 -3.78 4.97 -14.91
C CYS A 31 -4.60 6.23 -14.56
N PHE A 32 -5.77 6.09 -13.91
CA PHE A 32 -6.52 7.25 -13.43
C PHE A 32 -5.71 8.10 -12.44
N ILE A 33 -4.91 7.48 -11.58
CA ILE A 33 -4.16 8.16 -10.53
C ILE A 33 -2.83 8.73 -11.03
N PHE A 34 -2.10 7.97 -11.86
CA PHE A 34 -0.72 8.29 -12.23
C PHE A 34 -0.52 8.74 -13.68
N GLU A 35 -1.55 8.66 -14.53
CA GLU A 35 -1.48 9.02 -15.95
C GLU A 35 -2.48 10.12 -16.37
N THR A 36 -3.24 10.68 -15.42
CA THR A 36 -4.09 11.86 -15.67
C THR A 36 -3.30 13.14 -15.42
N PHE A 37 -3.03 13.46 -14.15
CA PHE A 37 -2.17 14.56 -13.73
C PHE A 37 -1.05 14.04 -12.83
N ALA A 38 0.16 14.55 -13.03
CA ALA A 38 1.37 14.13 -12.32
C ALA A 38 1.35 14.50 -10.82
N ASP A 39 0.47 15.42 -10.43
CA ASP A 39 0.40 16.00 -9.10
C ASP A 39 -0.83 15.59 -8.28
N VAL A 40 -1.61 14.60 -8.73
CA VAL A 40 -2.82 14.11 -8.03
C VAL A 40 -2.56 13.75 -6.56
N ILE A 41 -1.35 13.29 -6.22
CA ILE A 41 -1.00 12.87 -4.85
C ILE A 41 -0.06 13.84 -4.13
N THR A 42 0.30 14.96 -4.74
CA THR A 42 1.22 15.98 -4.18
C THR A 42 0.60 17.38 -4.12
N SER A 43 -0.50 17.63 -4.84
CA SER A 43 -1.25 18.88 -4.84
C SER A 43 -2.66 18.64 -4.32
N GLN A 44 -3.07 19.37 -3.29
CA GLN A 44 -4.42 19.29 -2.74
C GLN A 44 -5.47 19.67 -3.79
N GLU A 45 -5.21 20.71 -4.58
CA GLU A 45 -6.11 21.15 -5.65
C GLU A 45 -6.28 20.07 -6.72
N SER A 46 -5.19 19.46 -7.17
CA SER A 46 -5.22 18.38 -8.17
C SER A 46 -6.00 17.17 -7.63
N ASN A 47 -5.78 16.81 -6.36
CA ASN A 47 -6.51 15.74 -5.71
C ASN A 47 -8.00 16.03 -5.57
N ASP A 48 -8.37 17.24 -5.15
CA ASP A 48 -9.77 17.63 -4.97
C ASP A 48 -10.53 17.54 -6.29
N VAL A 49 -9.94 18.03 -7.38
CA VAL A 49 -10.55 17.94 -8.72
C VAL A 49 -10.74 16.48 -9.16
N ALA A 50 -9.71 15.64 -9.01
CA ALA A 50 -9.81 14.22 -9.37
C ALA A 50 -10.75 13.43 -8.45
N ALA A 51 -10.74 13.74 -7.15
CA ALA A 51 -11.61 13.13 -6.15
C ALA A 51 -13.07 13.47 -6.43
N ASP A 52 -13.38 14.76 -6.65
CA ASP A 52 -14.74 15.21 -6.95
C ASP A 52 -15.28 14.59 -8.22
N PHE A 53 -14.44 14.44 -9.26
CA PHE A 53 -14.82 13.68 -10.45
C PHE A 53 -15.25 12.25 -10.12
N VAL A 54 -14.48 11.51 -9.32
CA VAL A 54 -14.84 10.15 -8.89
C VAL A 54 -16.12 10.15 -8.06
N ARG A 55 -16.29 11.11 -7.14
CA ARG A 55 -17.50 11.23 -6.31
C ARG A 55 -18.75 11.45 -7.18
N GLU A 56 -18.65 12.30 -8.20
CA GLU A 56 -19.74 12.54 -9.15
C GLU A 56 -20.04 11.32 -10.04
N LYS A 57 -19.03 10.54 -10.43
CA LYS A 57 -19.24 9.25 -11.12
C LYS A 57 -20.05 8.29 -10.25
N ILE A 58 -19.72 8.17 -8.96
CA ILE A 58 -20.47 7.33 -8.02
C ILE A 58 -21.94 7.80 -7.92
N ARG A 59 -22.17 9.11 -7.73
CA ARG A 59 -23.51 9.72 -7.66
C ARG A 59 -24.32 9.54 -8.95
N THR A 60 -23.66 9.47 -10.09
CA THR A 60 -24.31 9.24 -11.39
C THR A 60 -24.70 7.78 -11.58
N VAL A 61 -23.87 6.84 -11.11
CA VAL A 61 -24.10 5.40 -11.27
C VAL A 61 -25.15 4.86 -10.28
N VAL A 62 -25.11 5.31 -9.02
CA VAL A 62 -26.00 4.83 -7.95
C VAL A 62 -27.27 5.68 -7.91
N LYS A 63 -28.42 5.08 -8.25
CA LYS A 63 -29.69 5.79 -8.45
C LYS A 63 -30.32 6.30 -7.14
N ASP A 64 -30.18 5.53 -6.06
CA ASP A 64 -30.65 5.97 -4.75
C ASP A 64 -29.63 6.93 -4.11
N LYS A 65 -30.05 8.18 -3.91
CA LYS A 65 -29.16 9.25 -3.41
C LYS A 65 -28.59 8.94 -2.03
N LYS A 66 -29.38 8.33 -1.13
CA LYS A 66 -28.90 8.01 0.22
C LYS A 66 -27.81 6.94 0.19
N THR A 67 -27.97 5.94 -0.66
CA THR A 67 -26.97 4.88 -0.89
C THR A 67 -25.73 5.43 -1.56
N ALA A 68 -25.88 6.32 -2.55
CA ALA A 68 -24.76 6.99 -3.20
C ALA A 68 -23.88 7.75 -2.21
N GLU A 69 -24.46 8.57 -1.34
CA GLU A 69 -23.69 9.35 -0.36
C GLU A 69 -22.95 8.46 0.66
N LYS A 70 -23.50 7.28 1.00
CA LYS A 70 -22.78 6.29 1.85
C LYS A 70 -21.56 5.68 1.15
N LEU A 71 -21.58 5.59 -0.19
CA LEU A 71 -20.50 5.01 -0.99
C LEU A 71 -19.43 6.03 -1.38
N VAL A 72 -19.76 7.32 -1.34
CA VAL A 72 -18.84 8.41 -1.66
C VAL A 72 -17.77 8.53 -0.56
N PRO A 73 -16.47 8.41 -0.89
CA PRO A 73 -15.40 8.51 0.09
C PRO A 73 -15.20 9.96 0.60
N ASP A 74 -14.94 10.07 1.90
CA ASP A 74 -14.73 11.32 2.65
C ASP A 74 -13.24 11.67 2.87
N TYR A 75 -12.33 10.90 2.27
CA TYR A 75 -10.88 11.09 2.36
C TYR A 75 -10.25 11.43 1.00
N ALA A 76 -8.99 11.90 1.01
CA ALA A 76 -8.24 12.23 -0.20
C ALA A 76 -8.18 11.04 -1.17
N LEU A 77 -8.31 11.31 -2.47
CA LEU A 77 -8.15 10.27 -3.49
C LEU A 77 -6.76 9.65 -3.34
N PHE A 78 -6.69 8.32 -3.41
CA PHE A 78 -5.47 7.55 -3.17
C PHE A 78 -4.92 7.58 -1.74
N GLY A 79 -5.64 8.18 -0.77
CA GLY A 79 -5.33 8.05 0.66
C GLY A 79 -5.42 6.59 1.16
N LYS A 80 -6.08 5.74 0.38
CA LYS A 80 -6.01 4.27 0.42
C LYS A 80 -5.89 3.77 -1.01
N ARG A 81 -5.32 2.57 -1.21
CA ARG A 81 -5.27 1.93 -2.54
C ARG A 81 -6.70 1.73 -3.07
N PRO A 82 -7.09 2.34 -4.21
CA PRO A 82 -8.42 2.17 -4.76
C PRO A 82 -8.66 0.71 -5.15
N PRO A 83 -9.74 0.07 -4.66
CA PRO A 83 -10.19 -1.20 -5.20
C PRO A 83 -10.63 -1.01 -6.65
N LEU A 84 -10.29 -1.97 -7.50
CA LEU A 84 -10.80 -2.03 -8.86
C LEU A 84 -11.87 -3.11 -8.90
N GLY A 85 -12.98 -2.83 -9.57
CA GLY A 85 -14.09 -3.75 -9.65
C GLY A 85 -14.93 -3.50 -10.89
N HIS A 86 -15.57 -4.56 -11.36
CA HIS A 86 -16.54 -4.48 -12.44
C HIS A 86 -17.93 -4.34 -11.83
N HIS A 87 -18.65 -3.29 -12.22
CA HIS A 87 -20.04 -3.06 -11.84
C HIS A 87 -20.31 -2.98 -10.33
N TYR A 88 -19.30 -2.60 -9.52
CA TYR A 88 -19.43 -2.55 -8.07
C TYR A 88 -20.50 -1.54 -7.63
N PHE A 89 -20.54 -0.35 -8.23
CA PHE A 89 -21.53 0.65 -7.85
C PHE A 89 -22.93 0.31 -8.39
N GLU A 90 -23.01 -0.28 -9.58
CA GLU A 90 -24.26 -0.70 -10.22
C GLU A 90 -25.00 -1.78 -9.43
N ILE A 91 -24.28 -2.58 -8.62
CA ILE A 91 -24.90 -3.64 -7.81
C ILE A 91 -25.93 -3.06 -6.82
N PHE A 92 -25.70 -1.85 -6.32
CA PHE A 92 -26.56 -1.16 -5.35
C PHE A 92 -27.87 -0.64 -5.97
N ASN A 93 -28.03 -0.76 -7.29
CA ASN A 93 -29.31 -0.47 -7.97
C ASN A 93 -30.24 -1.68 -8.02
N LYS A 94 -29.79 -2.87 -7.59
CA LYS A 94 -30.62 -4.08 -7.60
C LYS A 94 -31.56 -4.10 -6.38
N PRO A 95 -32.81 -4.55 -6.54
CA PRO A 95 -33.79 -4.54 -5.44
C PRO A 95 -33.46 -5.51 -4.30
N ASN A 96 -32.51 -6.44 -4.50
CA ASN A 96 -32.11 -7.44 -3.52
C ASN A 96 -30.75 -7.11 -2.86
N VAL A 97 -30.28 -5.87 -2.95
CA VAL A 97 -29.00 -5.42 -2.38
C VAL A 97 -29.27 -4.24 -1.45
N ASN A 98 -28.82 -4.37 -0.20
CA ASN A 98 -28.95 -3.33 0.81
C ASN A 98 -27.56 -2.93 1.30
N LEU A 99 -27.31 -1.61 1.40
CA LEU A 99 -26.11 -1.06 2.00
C LEU A 99 -26.39 -0.61 3.44
N VAL A 100 -25.84 -1.35 4.40
CA VAL A 100 -25.91 -1.05 5.83
C VAL A 100 -24.63 -0.31 6.23
N ASP A 101 -24.76 0.88 6.80
CA ASP A 101 -23.63 1.64 7.35
C ASP A 101 -23.45 1.26 8.81
N ILE A 102 -22.31 0.64 9.12
CA ILE A 102 -21.97 0.16 10.46
C ILE A 102 -21.01 1.10 11.20
N LYS A 103 -20.62 2.24 10.63
CA LYS A 103 -19.70 3.21 11.27
C LYS A 103 -20.31 3.83 12.53
N ASN A 104 -21.62 4.10 12.51
CA ASN A 104 -22.37 4.71 13.61
C ASN A 104 -23.41 3.77 14.25
N ASN A 105 -23.44 2.49 13.85
CA ASN A 105 -24.32 1.46 14.37
C ASN A 105 -23.61 0.11 14.18
N ALA A 106 -22.64 -0.18 15.05
CA ALA A 106 -21.73 -1.30 14.85
C ALA A 106 -22.45 -2.65 14.96
N ILE A 107 -21.79 -3.70 14.46
CA ILE A 107 -22.24 -5.08 14.70
C ILE A 107 -21.97 -5.39 16.17
N GLN A 108 -23.03 -5.66 16.94
CA GLN A 108 -22.95 -6.01 18.36
C GLN A 108 -22.56 -7.48 18.52
N GLU A 109 -23.26 -8.38 17.84
CA GLU A 109 -23.01 -9.83 17.91
C GLU A 109 -23.51 -10.55 16.66
N ILE A 110 -22.96 -11.75 16.45
CA ILE A 110 -23.50 -12.74 15.52
C ILE A 110 -24.51 -13.59 16.31
N THR A 111 -25.72 -13.72 15.78
CA THR A 111 -26.79 -14.52 16.36
C THR A 111 -26.91 -15.85 15.63
N GLU A 112 -27.74 -16.76 16.15
CA GLU A 112 -28.03 -18.04 15.47
C GLU A 112 -28.65 -17.85 14.08
N GLN A 113 -29.36 -16.73 13.86
CA GLN A 113 -30.09 -16.44 12.62
C GLN A 113 -29.38 -15.43 11.72
N GLY A 114 -28.34 -14.75 12.20
CA GLY A 114 -27.63 -13.71 11.44
C GLY A 114 -26.80 -12.78 12.32
N LEU A 115 -27.11 -11.48 12.32
CA LEU A 115 -26.37 -10.47 13.08
C LEU A 115 -27.30 -9.43 13.70
N ARG A 116 -26.87 -8.87 14.84
CA ARG A 116 -27.55 -7.77 15.53
C ARG A 116 -26.64 -6.55 15.58
N LEU A 117 -27.20 -5.39 15.28
CA LEU A 117 -26.54 -4.09 15.41
C LEU A 117 -26.77 -3.48 16.81
N GLU A 118 -25.95 -2.51 17.22
CA GLU A 118 -26.03 -1.88 18.55
C GLU A 118 -27.39 -1.22 18.86
N ASN A 119 -28.11 -0.74 17.84
CA ASN A 119 -29.46 -0.19 17.99
C ASN A 119 -30.56 -1.25 18.18
N GLY A 120 -30.21 -2.55 18.18
CA GLY A 120 -31.13 -3.68 18.31
C GLY A 120 -31.74 -4.15 16.99
N GLU A 121 -31.37 -3.57 15.85
CA GLU A 121 -31.78 -4.06 14.53
C GLU A 121 -31.16 -5.44 14.25
N GLU A 122 -31.99 -6.38 13.79
CA GLU A 122 -31.56 -7.74 13.43
C GLU A 122 -31.62 -7.94 11.92
N HIS A 123 -30.58 -8.56 11.38
CA HIS A 123 -30.51 -8.97 9.98
C HIS A 123 -30.27 -10.47 9.91
N GLU A 124 -31.20 -11.19 9.32
CA GLU A 124 -31.13 -12.64 9.13
C GLU A 124 -30.33 -13.00 7.87
N PHE A 125 -29.47 -14.03 7.96
CA PHE A 125 -28.62 -14.47 6.86
C PHE A 125 -28.42 -16.00 6.88
N ASP A 126 -28.57 -16.63 5.72
CA ASP A 126 -28.17 -18.04 5.53
C ASP A 126 -26.64 -18.22 5.43
N MET A 127 -25.92 -17.15 5.07
CA MET A 127 -24.47 -17.15 4.88
C MET A 127 -23.87 -15.78 5.20
N ILE A 128 -22.77 -15.78 5.95
CA ILE A 128 -21.96 -14.60 6.23
C ILE A 128 -20.60 -14.75 5.55
N ILE A 129 -20.21 -13.75 4.75
CA ILE A 129 -18.92 -13.70 4.06
C ILE A 129 -18.02 -12.68 4.75
N TYR A 130 -16.87 -13.13 5.25
CA TYR A 130 -15.87 -12.26 5.89
C TYR A 130 -14.89 -11.68 4.86
N ALA A 131 -15.14 -10.45 4.44
CA ALA A 131 -14.24 -9.67 3.58
C ALA A 131 -13.44 -8.63 4.39
N LEU A 132 -12.79 -9.08 5.49
CA LEU A 132 -12.20 -8.20 6.52
C LEU A 132 -10.79 -7.68 6.22
N GLY A 133 -10.17 -8.10 5.11
CA GLY A 133 -8.81 -7.71 4.75
C GLY A 133 -7.73 -8.55 5.44
N PHE A 134 -6.55 -7.97 5.62
CA PHE A 134 -5.34 -8.65 6.09
C PHE A 134 -4.53 -7.77 7.04
N ASP A 135 -3.77 -8.42 7.94
CA ASP A 135 -2.63 -7.78 8.61
C ASP A 135 -1.46 -7.70 7.61
N ALA A 136 -1.30 -6.52 7.01
CA ALA A 136 -0.44 -6.33 5.84
C ALA A 136 1.04 -6.13 6.24
N ALA A 137 1.93 -6.63 5.38
CA ALA A 137 3.39 -6.51 5.45
C ALA A 137 4.07 -7.27 6.61
N THR A 138 3.63 -7.11 7.86
CA THR A 138 4.27 -7.75 9.02
C THR A 138 3.55 -9.03 9.47
N GLY A 139 2.22 -9.11 9.35
CA GLY A 139 1.40 -10.16 9.97
C GLY A 139 1.86 -11.60 9.71
N ALA A 140 2.21 -11.94 8.47
CA ALA A 140 2.66 -13.30 8.15
C ALA A 140 3.98 -13.67 8.85
N LEU A 141 4.88 -12.70 9.05
CA LEU A 141 6.18 -12.92 9.70
C LEU A 141 6.05 -12.89 11.22
N THR A 142 5.19 -12.04 11.77
CA THR A 142 5.01 -11.88 13.22
C THR A 142 4.08 -12.93 13.84
N THR A 143 3.32 -13.65 13.02
CA THR A 143 2.56 -14.84 13.45
C THR A 143 3.42 -16.09 13.55
N MET A 144 4.59 -16.10 12.91
CA MET A 144 5.62 -17.12 13.10
C MET A 144 6.52 -16.74 14.28
N ASP A 145 7.01 -17.73 15.03
CA ASP A 145 8.00 -17.52 16.10
C ASP A 145 9.42 -17.47 15.53
N VAL A 146 9.69 -16.47 14.67
CA VAL A 146 11.01 -16.26 14.06
C VAL A 146 11.96 -15.68 15.12
N ARG A 147 13.09 -16.36 15.35
CA ARG A 147 14.06 -16.01 16.39
C ARG A 147 15.48 -16.13 15.86
N ALA A 148 16.32 -15.15 16.15
CA ALA A 148 17.77 -15.24 15.95
C ALA A 148 18.51 -15.74 17.21
N ASN A 149 17.93 -15.49 18.38
CA ASN A 149 18.35 -16.00 19.67
C ASN A 149 17.12 -16.28 20.56
N GLU A 150 17.31 -16.87 21.74
CA GLU A 150 16.19 -17.23 22.61
C GLU A 150 15.49 -16.03 23.27
N GLU A 151 16.09 -14.84 23.25
CA GLU A 151 15.65 -13.69 24.05
C GLU A 151 14.49 -12.92 23.41
N MET A 152 14.43 -12.85 22.08
CA MET A 152 13.44 -12.02 21.39
C MET A 152 13.03 -12.58 20.02
N SER A 153 11.72 -12.67 19.79
CA SER A 153 11.15 -12.96 18.47
C SER A 153 11.11 -11.72 17.57
N LEU A 154 11.08 -11.93 16.25
CA LEU A 154 10.94 -10.85 15.25
C LEU A 154 9.69 -10.01 15.49
N GLY A 155 8.60 -10.66 15.90
CA GLY A 155 7.36 -9.98 16.28
C GLY A 155 7.50 -9.09 17.51
N GLU A 156 8.30 -9.49 18.51
CA GLU A 156 8.59 -8.66 19.69
C GLU A 156 9.54 -7.51 19.33
N HIS A 157 10.54 -7.76 18.48
CA HIS A 157 11.46 -6.76 17.97
C HIS A 157 10.72 -5.64 17.22
N TRP A 158 9.87 -5.99 16.25
CA TRP A 158 9.09 -5.01 15.48
C TRP A 158 7.97 -4.31 16.25
N LYS A 159 7.54 -4.84 17.41
CA LYS A 159 6.66 -4.10 18.33
C LYS A 159 7.38 -2.92 18.98
N GLN A 160 8.70 -2.99 19.15
CA GLN A 160 9.50 -1.89 19.67
C GLN A 160 9.79 -0.88 18.55
N GLN A 161 10.31 -1.36 17.43
CA GLN A 161 10.62 -0.53 16.27
C GLN A 161 10.59 -1.38 15.00
N LEU A 162 9.75 -0.98 14.03
CA LEU A 162 9.71 -1.62 12.73
C LEU A 162 10.85 -1.08 11.86
N GLU A 163 11.93 -1.84 11.76
CA GLU A 163 13.08 -1.50 10.92
C GLU A 163 13.49 -2.68 10.05
N THR A 164 14.09 -2.34 8.92
CA THR A 164 14.64 -3.29 7.96
C THR A 164 15.82 -2.65 7.26
N TYR A 165 16.68 -3.44 6.64
CA TYR A 165 17.60 -2.96 5.63
C TYR A 165 17.11 -3.34 4.23
N LEU A 166 16.89 -2.33 3.38
CA LEU A 166 16.39 -2.46 2.00
C LEU A 166 15.07 -3.25 1.85
N ALA A 167 14.29 -3.40 2.92
CA ALA A 167 13.14 -4.31 3.00
C ALA A 167 13.47 -5.81 2.85
N ILE A 168 14.74 -6.19 2.95
CA ILE A 168 15.23 -7.56 2.72
C ILE A 168 15.79 -8.17 4.00
N CYS A 169 16.66 -7.44 4.71
CA CYS A 169 17.29 -7.95 5.92
C CYS A 169 16.79 -7.21 7.16
N VAL A 170 17.09 -7.74 8.35
CA VAL A 170 16.80 -7.10 9.65
C VAL A 170 18.05 -7.25 10.52
N GLU A 171 18.49 -6.16 11.16
CA GLU A 171 19.53 -6.20 12.19
C GLU A 171 19.09 -7.13 13.34
N ASP A 172 20.04 -7.83 13.94
CA ASP A 172 19.89 -8.90 14.92
C ASP A 172 19.23 -10.19 14.38
N TYR A 173 18.96 -10.30 13.07
CA TYR A 173 18.44 -11.52 12.42
C TYR A 173 19.35 -11.94 11.25
N PRO A 174 20.57 -12.46 11.55
CA PRO A 174 21.52 -12.87 10.52
C PRO A 174 20.97 -13.99 9.64
N ASP A 175 21.39 -14.00 8.37
CA ASP A 175 21.02 -14.99 7.35
C ASP A 175 19.52 -15.10 7.04
N MET A 176 18.71 -14.19 7.58
CA MET A 176 17.30 -14.04 7.26
C MET A 176 17.11 -13.04 6.10
N PHE A 177 16.49 -13.51 5.01
CA PHE A 177 16.15 -12.69 3.85
C PHE A 177 14.64 -12.70 3.60
N MET A 178 14.04 -11.53 3.56
CA MET A 178 12.65 -11.30 3.20
C MET A 178 12.55 -10.94 1.72
N LEU A 179 11.72 -11.66 0.97
CA LEU A 179 11.43 -11.28 -0.42
C LEU A 179 10.30 -10.24 -0.51
N SER A 180 9.36 -10.27 0.43
CA SER A 180 8.20 -9.39 0.48
C SER A 180 7.90 -8.98 1.93
N GLY A 181 8.75 -8.15 2.49
CA GLY A 181 8.66 -7.69 3.88
C GLY A 181 8.02 -6.31 4.05
N PRO A 182 7.97 -5.81 5.29
CA PRO A 182 7.76 -4.39 5.53
C PRO A 182 8.82 -3.56 4.80
N HIS A 183 8.44 -2.34 4.45
CA HIS A 183 9.24 -1.37 3.69
C HIS A 183 9.51 -1.71 2.23
N THR A 184 9.00 -2.85 1.72
CA THR A 184 9.06 -3.14 0.28
C THR A 184 8.45 -1.97 -0.50
N PRO A 185 9.03 -1.58 -1.67
CA PRO A 185 8.48 -0.49 -2.45
C PRO A 185 7.01 -0.69 -2.82
N PHE A 186 6.23 0.38 -2.76
CA PHE A 186 4.88 0.37 -3.32
C PHE A 186 4.96 0.32 -4.86
N GLY A 187 4.43 -0.74 -5.46
CA GLY A 187 4.45 -0.89 -6.91
C GLY A 187 4.00 -2.27 -7.39
N ASN A 188 4.37 -2.62 -8.62
CA ASN A 188 4.11 -3.93 -9.19
C ASN A 188 5.02 -4.98 -8.52
N LEU A 189 4.50 -5.70 -7.53
CA LEU A 189 5.26 -6.61 -6.68
C LEU A 189 6.12 -7.62 -7.47
N PRO A 190 5.62 -8.37 -8.48
CA PRO A 190 6.46 -9.27 -9.26
C PRO A 190 7.78 -8.69 -9.78
N VAL A 191 7.79 -7.42 -10.23
CA VAL A 191 9.01 -6.74 -10.71
C VAL A 191 9.99 -6.51 -9.56
N ILE A 192 9.48 -6.17 -8.38
CA ILE A 192 10.28 -5.94 -7.18
C ILE A 192 10.82 -7.27 -6.65
N LEU A 193 9.98 -8.31 -6.61
CA LEU A 193 10.33 -9.63 -6.09
C LEU A 193 11.40 -10.31 -6.95
N ASP A 194 11.33 -10.18 -8.27
CA ASP A 194 12.33 -10.72 -9.19
C ASP A 194 13.71 -10.11 -8.93
N ALA A 195 13.78 -8.78 -8.82
CA ALA A 195 15.02 -8.08 -8.48
C ALA A 195 15.54 -8.40 -7.06
N THR A 196 14.61 -8.56 -6.10
CA THR A 196 14.95 -8.90 -4.72
C THR A 196 15.53 -10.31 -4.63
N ALA A 197 14.92 -11.28 -5.33
CA ALA A 197 15.40 -12.65 -5.39
C ALA A 197 16.78 -12.75 -6.07
N ASP A 198 16.99 -12.01 -7.17
CA ASP A 198 18.30 -11.90 -7.83
C ASP A 198 19.36 -11.28 -6.90
N TRP A 199 19.01 -10.23 -6.15
CA TRP A 199 19.90 -9.61 -5.17
C TRP A 199 20.31 -10.56 -4.05
N VAL A 200 19.35 -11.30 -3.48
CA VAL A 200 19.60 -12.34 -2.45
C VAL A 200 20.51 -13.44 -3.02
N GLY A 201 20.24 -13.92 -4.23
CA GLY A 201 21.09 -14.92 -4.89
C GLY A 201 22.54 -14.45 -5.09
N LYS A 202 22.75 -13.17 -5.40
CA LYS A 202 24.09 -12.56 -5.53
C LYS A 202 24.84 -12.48 -4.21
N ILE A 203 24.16 -12.23 -3.09
CA ILE A 203 24.78 -12.22 -1.75
C ILE A 203 25.21 -13.61 -1.36
N ILE A 204 24.31 -14.59 -1.45
CA ILE A 204 24.61 -15.98 -1.12
C ILE A 204 25.81 -16.46 -1.95
N GLY A 205 25.80 -16.20 -3.27
CA GLY A 205 26.94 -16.53 -4.12
C GLY A 205 28.24 -15.77 -3.80
N ALA A 206 28.16 -14.57 -3.21
CA ALA A 206 29.34 -13.83 -2.74
C ALA A 206 29.89 -14.40 -1.43
N MET A 207 29.01 -14.81 -0.51
CA MET A 207 29.37 -15.49 0.74
C MET A 207 30.05 -16.81 0.46
N GLU A 208 29.47 -17.66 -0.40
CA GLU A 208 30.04 -18.96 -0.79
C GLU A 208 31.45 -18.82 -1.39
N LYS A 209 31.65 -17.85 -2.28
CA LYS A 209 32.96 -17.61 -2.92
C LYS A 209 34.04 -17.18 -1.93
N LYS A 210 33.68 -16.48 -0.86
CA LYS A 210 34.60 -15.95 0.14
C LYS A 210 34.71 -16.85 1.38
N GLY A 211 33.86 -17.86 1.50
CA GLY A 211 33.80 -18.75 2.65
C GLY A 211 33.17 -18.12 3.89
N TYR A 212 32.28 -17.14 3.72
CA TYR A 212 31.52 -16.55 4.83
C TYR A 212 30.31 -17.43 5.18
N GLY A 213 30.05 -17.57 6.47
CA GLY A 213 28.96 -18.37 7.02
C GLY A 213 27.77 -17.56 7.48
N THR A 214 27.94 -16.25 7.70
CA THR A 214 26.91 -15.37 8.24
C THR A 214 26.93 -14.01 7.56
N CYS A 215 25.75 -13.45 7.29
CA CYS A 215 25.55 -12.11 6.76
C CYS A 215 24.42 -11.37 7.50
N GLU A 216 24.66 -10.11 7.84
CA GLU A 216 23.71 -9.27 8.57
C GLU A 216 23.89 -7.79 8.17
N PRO A 217 22.83 -6.98 8.12
CA PRO A 217 22.99 -5.54 7.90
C PRO A 217 23.74 -4.86 9.04
N THR A 218 24.46 -3.77 8.73
CA THR A 218 24.98 -2.89 9.78
C THR A 218 23.86 -2.02 10.35
N HIS A 219 23.95 -1.68 11.63
CA HIS A 219 23.07 -0.70 12.28
C HIS A 219 22.90 0.57 11.44
N GLU A 220 24.01 1.12 10.96
CA GLU A 220 24.02 2.35 10.18
C GLU A 220 23.28 2.19 8.85
N ALA A 221 23.47 1.06 8.16
CA ALA A 221 22.83 0.80 6.88
C ALA A 221 21.30 0.65 7.03
N GLN A 222 20.84 -0.06 8.08
CA GLN A 222 19.42 -0.15 8.42
C GLN A 222 18.83 1.21 8.76
N ALA A 223 19.50 1.98 9.62
CA ALA A 223 19.03 3.31 10.02
C ALA A 223 18.95 4.28 8.84
N GLU A 224 19.93 4.27 7.92
CA GLU A 224 19.90 5.09 6.71
C GLU A 224 18.75 4.70 5.78
N TRP A 225 18.48 3.41 5.61
CA TRP A 225 17.29 2.96 4.86
C TRP A 225 15.99 3.44 5.52
N CYS A 226 15.87 3.31 6.84
CA CYS A 226 14.68 3.72 7.56
C CYS A 226 14.43 5.24 7.47
N LYS A 227 15.48 6.06 7.42
CA LYS A 227 15.36 7.51 7.14
C LYS A 227 14.72 7.79 5.78
N LEU A 228 15.04 6.99 4.75
CA LEU A 228 14.45 7.14 3.41
C LEU A 228 12.94 6.80 3.38
N LEU A 229 12.42 6.07 4.36
CA LEU A 229 10.99 5.72 4.45
C LEU A 229 10.10 6.93 4.70
N HIS A 230 10.61 7.91 5.44
CA HIS A 230 9.90 9.15 5.72
C HIS A 230 9.84 10.09 4.50
N GLY A 231 10.48 9.69 3.39
CA GLY A 231 10.49 10.41 2.13
C GLY A 231 11.50 11.56 2.10
N ASP A 232 11.49 12.27 0.99
CA ASP A 232 12.18 13.54 0.84
C ASP A 232 11.21 14.65 1.26
N ASP A 233 11.50 15.34 2.36
CA ASP A 233 10.68 16.46 2.87
C ASP A 233 10.54 17.61 1.84
N SER A 234 11.34 17.63 0.76
CA SER A 234 11.20 18.59 -0.34
C SER A 234 10.08 18.24 -1.34
N LYS A 235 9.52 17.03 -1.32
CA LYS A 235 8.42 16.58 -2.18
C LYS A 235 7.34 15.81 -1.39
N PRO A 236 6.70 16.46 -0.40
CA PRO A 236 5.71 15.80 0.43
C PRO A 236 4.49 15.39 -0.40
N THR A 237 4.01 14.15 -0.18
CA THR A 237 2.69 13.73 -0.64
C THR A 237 1.62 14.30 0.28
N ILE A 238 0.42 14.54 -0.23
CA ILE A 238 -0.75 14.90 0.61
C ILE A 238 -1.40 13.68 1.29
N LEU A 239 -0.92 12.48 0.96
CA LEU A 239 -1.45 11.24 1.50
C LEU A 239 -1.18 11.18 3.02
N PRO A 240 -2.14 10.65 3.80
CA PRO A 240 -1.97 10.53 5.24
C PRO A 240 -0.75 9.66 5.55
N ARG A 241 0.13 10.15 6.44
CA ARG A 241 1.24 9.35 6.95
C ARG A 241 0.71 8.44 8.07
N PRO A 242 0.76 7.11 7.92
CA PRO A 242 0.38 6.21 9.00
C PRO A 242 1.36 6.37 10.18
N PRO A 243 0.95 6.03 11.41
CA PRO A 243 1.85 6.03 12.58
C PRO A 243 3.08 5.13 12.37
N VAL A 244 2.93 4.06 11.59
CA VAL A 244 4.00 3.14 11.20
C VAL A 244 4.01 3.02 9.69
N GLN A 245 5.14 3.35 9.06
CA GLN A 245 5.30 3.31 7.61
C GLN A 245 5.57 1.87 7.16
N LEU A 246 4.62 1.25 6.46
CA LEU A 246 4.74 -0.16 6.04
C LEU A 246 5.38 -0.38 4.66
N PHE A 247 5.42 0.65 3.81
CA PHE A 247 5.90 0.56 2.44
C PHE A 247 6.81 1.73 2.12
N TRP A 248 7.77 1.53 1.22
CA TRP A 248 8.57 2.63 0.69
C TRP A 248 7.92 3.26 -0.55
N PHE A 249 7.72 4.57 -0.53
CA PHE A 249 7.06 5.31 -1.62
C PHE A 249 8.04 6.02 -2.58
N GLY A 250 9.35 5.71 -2.52
CA GLY A 250 10.36 6.28 -3.42
C GLY A 250 10.31 5.76 -4.86
N GLY A 251 9.47 4.77 -5.15
CA GLY A 251 9.25 4.21 -6.49
C GLY A 251 10.17 3.03 -6.84
N VAL A 252 9.73 2.21 -7.80
CA VAL A 252 10.42 0.96 -8.16
C VAL A 252 11.80 1.22 -8.76
N THR A 253 11.93 2.13 -9.74
CA THR A 253 13.22 2.38 -10.40
C THR A 253 14.31 2.86 -9.42
N PRO A 254 14.04 3.82 -8.52
CA PRO A 254 15.00 4.17 -7.47
C PRO A 254 15.38 3.00 -6.55
N TYR A 255 14.43 2.11 -6.21
CA TYR A 255 14.72 0.91 -5.41
C TYR A 255 15.73 0.00 -6.11
N LEU A 256 15.48 -0.30 -7.39
CA LEU A 256 16.37 -1.15 -8.19
C LEU A 256 17.79 -0.57 -8.29
N ASN A 257 17.91 0.75 -8.36
CA ASN A 257 19.20 1.43 -8.35
C ASN A 257 19.92 1.29 -7.01
N LEU A 258 19.20 1.31 -5.88
CA LEU A 258 19.77 1.04 -4.55
C LEU A 258 20.30 -0.40 -4.46
N LEU A 259 19.50 -1.39 -4.88
CA LEU A 259 19.92 -2.79 -4.91
C LEU A 259 21.16 -2.99 -5.79
N LYS A 260 21.16 -2.38 -6.98
CA LYS A 260 22.31 -2.44 -7.90
C LYS A 260 23.55 -1.79 -7.29
N LYS A 261 23.40 -0.65 -6.61
CA LYS A 261 24.52 0.04 -5.95
C LYS A 261 25.15 -0.83 -4.87
N GLU A 262 24.36 -1.57 -4.09
CA GLU A 262 24.90 -2.54 -3.13
C GLU A 262 25.73 -3.61 -3.83
N VAL A 263 25.20 -4.24 -4.87
CA VAL A 263 25.92 -5.27 -5.63
C VAL A 263 27.22 -4.73 -6.22
N ASP A 264 27.17 -3.58 -6.89
CA ASP A 264 28.31 -2.97 -7.58
C ASP A 264 29.44 -2.57 -6.60
N ASN A 265 29.10 -2.27 -5.34
CA ASN A 265 30.05 -1.91 -4.29
C ASN A 265 30.36 -3.06 -3.32
N ASN A 266 30.00 -4.31 -3.68
CA ASN A 266 30.25 -5.50 -2.88
C ASN A 266 29.59 -5.45 -1.47
N PHE A 267 28.32 -5.04 -1.45
CA PHE A 267 27.42 -5.05 -0.30
C PHE A 267 27.94 -4.25 0.92
N PRO A 268 28.25 -2.96 0.78
CA PRO A 268 28.82 -2.14 1.85
C PRO A 268 27.91 -2.03 3.09
N GLY A 269 26.60 -2.23 2.95
CA GLY A 269 25.67 -2.22 4.08
C GLY A 269 25.59 -3.54 4.86
N LEU A 270 26.32 -4.57 4.45
CA LEU A 270 26.28 -5.89 5.07
C LEU A 270 27.63 -6.23 5.73
N LYS A 271 27.57 -6.79 6.93
CA LYS A 271 28.69 -7.47 7.58
C LYS A 271 28.63 -8.94 7.17
N MET A 272 29.67 -9.43 6.51
CA MET A 272 29.82 -10.84 6.15
C MET A 272 31.02 -11.44 6.89
N MET A 273 30.82 -12.59 7.54
CA MET A 273 31.82 -13.24 8.39
C MET A 273 31.79 -14.75 8.29
#